data_AF-U1QI06-F1
#
_entry.id   AF-U1QI06-F1
#
_cell.length_a   1.000
_cell.length_b   1.000
_cell.length_c   1.000
_cell.angle_alpha   90.00
_cell.angle_beta   90.00
_cell.angle_gamma   90.00
#
_symmetry.space_group_name_H-M   'P 1'
#
loop_
_entity.id
_entity.type
_entity.pdbx_description
1 polymer ?
#
loop_
_entity_poly.entity_id
_entity_poly.type
_entity_poly.pdbx_seq_one_letter_code
_entity_poly.pdbx_strand_id
1 'polypeptide(L)'
;MATEAESADPPAAYTALLDEIERYNAVGSAQSVLSWDQQVMMPERGTPARSQQLSTLSSLSHELLVDGDVGDHLDTLDDESLTTDQQAVVREVRRQYRRAERVPRDLVEDISEASSEALGAWESARENDDFDEFAPHLERLVDLKRQYAEHIDPDADPYAVLFADYEPCLPLSKAESILDELRETLVPLIDDIRASDADLATDALDGTYDTDTQEDLARDVLELLDYDFDRGRLDTSTHPFTSGNQFDCRITTRFDPEDPLGSLLPTIHEFGHAYYTLGLPDEEFGTPLGDDRDLSVHESQSRLWENHVGRSEAFWELLLPKFTDRFPQAEDLSVRDAYEAANQVYDENLIRVEADELTYHLHIIVRFEIERELIGGDLAVDEVPDRWNELYEEYLGLTPPSDAVGCLQDIHWSHGSFGYFPTYSLGSVMAAQLYDAADDAIDELDRRFALASSTRLASGSARTSIATGNDTRRAS
;
A
#
# COMPACT_ATOMS: atom_id res chain seq x y z
N MET A 1 -31.98 -18.45 -10.29
CA MET A 1 -32.21 -18.54 -11.75
C MET A 1 -32.24 -17.14 -12.31
N ALA A 2 -31.07 -16.53 -12.44
CA ALA A 2 -30.87 -15.38 -13.31
C ALA A 2 -30.50 -15.95 -14.68
N THR A 3 -31.18 -15.49 -15.72
CA THR A 3 -30.86 -15.82 -17.10
C THR A 3 -29.49 -15.25 -17.42
N GLU A 4 -28.48 -16.13 -17.51
CA GLU A 4 -27.23 -15.88 -18.23
C GLU A 4 -27.62 -15.38 -19.62
N ALA A 5 -27.35 -14.10 -19.91
CA ALA A 5 -27.38 -13.61 -21.28
C ALA A 5 -26.14 -14.20 -21.97
N GLU A 6 -26.34 -15.31 -22.66
CA GLU A 6 -25.37 -15.92 -23.57
C GLU A 6 -24.85 -14.88 -24.59
N SER A 7 -23.53 -14.72 -24.61
CA SER A 7 -22.66 -14.32 -25.72
C SER A 7 -23.29 -13.56 -26.90
N ALA A 8 -23.41 -12.23 -26.78
CA ALA A 8 -23.20 -11.38 -27.93
C ALA A 8 -21.69 -11.19 -28.11
N ASP A 9 -21.19 -11.28 -29.34
CA ASP A 9 -19.81 -10.84 -29.62
C ASP A 9 -19.64 -9.40 -29.12
N PRO A 10 -18.52 -9.06 -28.46
CA PRO A 10 -18.29 -7.69 -27.99
C PRO A 10 -18.43 -6.69 -29.16
N PRO A 11 -18.97 -5.48 -28.91
CA PRO A 11 -18.96 -4.42 -29.92
C PRO A 11 -17.54 -4.20 -30.46
N ALA A 12 -17.40 -3.89 -31.74
CA ALA A 12 -16.09 -3.71 -32.36
C ALA A 12 -15.27 -2.60 -31.67
N ALA A 13 -15.92 -1.54 -31.20
CA ALA A 13 -15.30 -0.47 -30.43
C ALA A 13 -14.77 -0.96 -29.06
N TYR A 14 -15.42 -1.95 -28.43
CA TYR A 14 -14.95 -2.53 -27.18
C TYR A 14 -13.69 -3.35 -27.39
N THR A 15 -13.66 -4.18 -28.45
CA THR A 15 -12.46 -4.95 -28.80
C THR A 15 -11.29 -4.03 -29.14
N ALA A 16 -11.53 -2.96 -29.90
CA ALA A 16 -10.48 -1.99 -30.22
C ALA A 16 -9.97 -1.25 -28.97
N LEU A 17 -10.88 -0.85 -28.05
CA LEU A 17 -10.51 -0.26 -26.76
C LEU A 17 -9.62 -1.21 -25.95
N LEU A 18 -10.00 -2.49 -25.85
CA LEU A 18 -9.19 -3.48 -25.13
C LEU A 18 -7.80 -3.64 -25.72
N ASP A 19 -7.66 -3.72 -27.05
CA ASP A 19 -6.36 -3.81 -27.71
C ASP A 19 -5.44 -2.62 -27.37
N GLU A 20 -5.99 -1.41 -27.20
CA GLU A 20 -5.24 -0.22 -26.77
C GLU A 20 -4.87 -0.27 -25.30
N ILE A 21 -5.80 -0.68 -24.44
CA ILE A 21 -5.60 -0.73 -22.98
C ILE A 21 -4.64 -1.84 -22.57
N GLU A 22 -4.67 -2.99 -23.23
CA GLU A 22 -3.68 -4.06 -23.03
C GLU A 22 -2.26 -3.56 -23.35
N ARG A 23 -2.11 -2.75 -24.41
CA ARG A 23 -0.80 -2.15 -24.77
C ARG A 23 -0.36 -1.11 -23.76
N TYR A 24 -1.28 -0.26 -23.30
CA TYR A 24 -1.03 0.71 -22.24
C TYR A 24 -0.55 0.01 -20.96
N ASN A 25 -1.27 -1.03 -20.51
CA ASN A 25 -0.94 -1.80 -19.31
C ASN A 25 0.35 -2.62 -19.45
N ALA A 26 0.67 -3.12 -20.66
CA ALA A 26 1.95 -3.77 -20.92
C ALA A 26 3.15 -2.82 -20.80
N VAL A 27 3.01 -1.55 -21.24
CA VAL A 27 4.04 -0.52 -21.03
C VAL A 27 4.18 -0.22 -19.54
N GLY A 28 3.07 -0.07 -18.81
CA GLY A 28 3.08 0.11 -17.35
C GLY A 28 3.79 -1.03 -16.63
N SER A 29 3.47 -2.29 -16.98
CA SER A 29 4.14 -3.47 -16.42
C SER A 29 5.66 -3.47 -16.67
N ALA A 30 6.10 -3.01 -17.84
CA ALA A 30 7.54 -2.87 -18.13
C ALA A 30 8.20 -1.78 -17.27
N GLN A 31 7.49 -0.69 -16.98
CA GLN A 31 7.97 0.32 -16.02
C GLN A 31 8.12 -0.27 -14.63
N SER A 32 7.13 -1.01 -14.13
CA SER A 32 7.18 -1.65 -12.81
C SER A 32 8.40 -2.57 -12.65
N VAL A 33 8.73 -3.38 -13.66
CA VAL A 33 9.94 -4.22 -13.63
C VAL A 33 11.23 -3.40 -13.60
N LEU A 34 11.30 -2.29 -14.32
CA LEU A 34 12.46 -1.39 -14.26
C LEU A 34 12.56 -0.67 -12.91
N SER A 35 11.44 -0.31 -12.29
CA SER A 35 11.40 0.26 -10.94
C SER A 35 11.82 -0.76 -9.88
N TRP A 36 11.40 -2.03 -10.01
CA TRP A 36 11.88 -3.11 -9.16
C TRP A 36 13.40 -3.31 -9.32
N ASP A 37 13.90 -3.38 -10.55
CA ASP A 37 15.34 -3.58 -10.79
C ASP A 37 16.16 -2.44 -10.20
N GLN A 38 15.63 -1.20 -10.24
CA GLN A 38 16.29 -0.01 -9.72
C GLN A 38 16.55 -0.12 -8.21
N GLN A 39 15.64 -0.77 -7.49
CA GLN A 39 15.65 -0.87 -6.03
C GLN A 39 16.34 -2.15 -5.52
N VAL A 40 16.56 -3.14 -6.39
CA VAL A 40 17.04 -4.47 -5.97
C VAL A 40 18.37 -4.84 -6.61
N MET A 41 18.51 -4.69 -7.93
CA MET A 41 19.63 -5.29 -8.69
C MET A 41 20.53 -4.27 -9.39
N MET A 42 20.03 -3.06 -9.63
CA MET A 42 20.69 -2.05 -10.45
C MET A 42 21.99 -1.55 -9.79
N PRO A 43 23.11 -1.47 -10.52
CA PRO A 43 24.31 -0.81 -10.02
C PRO A 43 24.07 0.68 -9.75
N GLU A 44 24.70 1.22 -8.70
CA GLU A 44 24.55 2.61 -8.22
C GLU A 44 24.69 3.67 -9.34
N ARG A 45 25.60 3.48 -10.30
CA ARG A 45 25.82 4.43 -11.41
C ARG A 45 24.83 4.28 -12.58
N GLY A 46 23.83 3.41 -12.45
CA GLY A 46 22.79 3.16 -13.46
C GLY A 46 21.70 4.24 -13.51
N THR A 47 21.56 5.04 -12.45
CA THR A 47 20.46 6.01 -12.27
C THR A 47 20.21 6.93 -13.47
N PRO A 48 21.22 7.54 -14.15
CA PRO A 48 20.94 8.41 -15.28
C PRO A 48 20.25 7.70 -16.45
N ALA A 49 20.65 6.46 -16.75
CA ALA A 49 20.05 5.68 -17.83
C ALA A 49 18.67 5.13 -17.43
N ARG A 50 18.51 4.67 -16.18
CA ARG A 50 17.22 4.19 -15.65
C ARG A 50 16.17 5.29 -15.64
N SER A 51 16.55 6.49 -15.19
CA SER A 51 15.65 7.66 -15.17
C SER A 51 15.17 8.01 -16.59
N GLN A 52 16.07 7.99 -17.58
CA GLN A 52 15.71 8.21 -18.98
C GLN A 52 14.75 7.13 -19.52
N GLN A 53 14.98 5.85 -19.18
CA GLN A 53 14.10 4.75 -19.57
C GLN A 53 12.68 4.92 -19.00
N LEU A 54 12.57 5.16 -17.69
CA LEU A 54 11.30 5.34 -17.00
C LEU A 54 10.54 6.57 -17.52
N SER A 55 11.24 7.69 -17.75
CA SER A 55 10.67 8.91 -18.34
C SER A 55 10.13 8.68 -19.76
N THR A 56 10.88 7.94 -20.59
CA THR A 56 10.44 7.59 -21.95
C THR A 56 9.19 6.72 -21.93
N LEU A 57 9.15 5.71 -21.06
CA LEU A 57 7.99 4.82 -20.94
C LEU A 57 6.77 5.54 -20.36
N SER A 58 6.97 6.47 -19.42
CA SER A 58 5.89 7.29 -18.86
C SER A 58 5.27 8.18 -19.94
N SER A 59 6.10 8.80 -20.78
CA SER A 59 5.63 9.59 -21.93
C SER A 59 4.83 8.73 -22.91
N LEU A 60 5.35 7.55 -23.26
CA LEU A 60 4.66 6.62 -24.17
C LEU A 60 3.34 6.10 -23.58
N SER A 61 3.31 5.77 -22.29
CA SER A 61 2.10 5.34 -21.59
C SER A 61 1.03 6.43 -21.64
N HIS A 62 1.40 7.69 -21.39
CA HIS A 62 0.48 8.81 -21.53
C HIS A 62 -0.03 8.96 -22.98
N GLU A 63 0.86 8.95 -23.98
CA GLU A 63 0.48 9.01 -25.40
C GLU A 63 -0.50 7.89 -25.78
N LEU A 64 -0.30 6.66 -25.31
CA LEU A 64 -1.20 5.53 -25.57
C LEU A 64 -2.59 5.73 -24.97
N LEU A 65 -2.69 6.41 -23.83
CA LEU A 65 -3.97 6.64 -23.16
C LEU A 65 -4.73 7.83 -23.75
N VAL A 66 -4.05 8.96 -24.03
CA VAL A 66 -4.73 10.22 -24.39
C VAL A 66 -4.61 10.63 -25.87
N ASP A 67 -3.54 10.25 -26.57
CA ASP A 67 -3.28 10.70 -27.94
C ASP A 67 -3.81 9.71 -29.01
N GLY A 68 -4.36 8.56 -28.58
CA GLY A 68 -4.93 7.50 -29.43
C GLY A 68 -6.44 7.59 -29.66
N ASP A 69 -7.06 6.49 -30.11
CA ASP A 69 -8.50 6.41 -30.41
C ASP A 69 -9.34 6.05 -29.16
N VAL A 70 -8.72 5.95 -27.97
CA VAL A 70 -9.35 5.60 -26.69
C VAL A 70 -10.61 6.44 -26.43
N GLY A 71 -10.51 7.77 -26.59
CA GLY A 71 -11.64 8.69 -26.39
C GLY A 71 -12.80 8.40 -27.36
N ASP A 72 -12.50 8.23 -28.65
CA ASP A 72 -13.49 7.93 -29.68
C ASP A 72 -14.16 6.56 -29.47
N HIS A 73 -13.40 5.57 -29.01
CA HIS A 73 -13.92 4.26 -28.61
C HIS A 73 -14.84 4.36 -27.41
N LEU A 74 -14.44 5.09 -26.37
CA LEU A 74 -15.28 5.35 -25.20
C LEU A 74 -16.58 6.04 -25.60
N ASP A 75 -16.55 7.09 -26.42
CA ASP A 75 -17.76 7.79 -26.85
C ASP A 75 -18.69 6.90 -27.67
N THR A 76 -18.14 6.05 -28.55
CA THR A 76 -18.92 5.08 -29.32
C THR A 76 -19.64 4.07 -28.42
N LEU A 77 -19.00 3.67 -27.32
CA LEU A 77 -19.53 2.66 -26.40
C LEU A 77 -20.69 3.17 -25.53
N ASP A 78 -20.95 4.47 -25.47
CA ASP A 78 -22.10 5.02 -24.72
C ASP A 78 -23.47 4.61 -25.31
N ASP A 79 -23.51 4.31 -26.61
CA ASP A 79 -24.72 3.90 -27.32
C ASP A 79 -24.82 2.36 -27.50
N GLU A 80 -23.81 1.61 -27.05
CA GLU A 80 -23.72 0.16 -27.22
C GLU A 80 -24.30 -0.63 -26.04
N SER A 81 -24.75 -1.86 -26.29
CA SER A 81 -25.19 -2.77 -25.23
C SER A 81 -24.01 -3.60 -24.72
N LEU A 82 -23.57 -3.31 -23.49
CA LEU A 82 -22.43 -3.95 -22.85
C LEU A 82 -22.85 -4.92 -21.74
N THR A 83 -22.08 -5.99 -21.53
CA THR A 83 -22.19 -6.84 -20.34
C THR A 83 -21.71 -6.09 -19.09
N THR A 84 -22.01 -6.60 -17.89
CA THR A 84 -21.54 -5.99 -16.62
C THR A 84 -20.02 -5.83 -16.58
N ASP A 85 -19.28 -6.85 -17.00
CA ASP A 85 -17.81 -6.84 -17.02
C ASP A 85 -17.28 -5.78 -18.00
N GLN A 86 -17.88 -5.71 -19.19
CA GLN A 86 -17.52 -4.69 -20.20
C GLN A 86 -17.81 -3.27 -19.69
N GLN A 87 -18.93 -3.06 -18.99
CA GLN A 87 -19.27 -1.78 -18.38
C GLN A 87 -18.25 -1.38 -17.30
N ALA A 88 -17.79 -2.34 -16.48
CA ALA A 88 -16.77 -2.10 -15.48
C ALA A 88 -15.43 -1.66 -16.11
N VAL A 89 -14.99 -2.36 -17.15
CA VAL A 89 -13.79 -1.98 -17.93
C VAL A 89 -13.94 -0.56 -18.49
N VAL A 90 -15.04 -0.28 -19.21
CA VAL A 90 -15.28 1.05 -19.82
C VAL A 90 -15.31 2.15 -18.76
N ARG A 91 -15.93 1.91 -17.60
CA ARG A 91 -15.99 2.88 -16.50
C ARG A 91 -14.59 3.23 -15.97
N GLU A 92 -13.75 2.22 -15.73
CA GLU A 92 -12.40 2.42 -15.17
C GLU A 92 -11.47 3.09 -16.19
N VAL A 93 -11.48 2.63 -17.44
CA VAL A 93 -10.71 3.26 -18.52
C VAL A 93 -11.15 4.71 -18.72
N ARG A 94 -12.45 4.98 -18.72
CA ARG A 94 -12.98 6.35 -18.86
C ARG A 94 -12.57 7.26 -17.70
N ARG A 95 -12.52 6.74 -16.47
CA ARG A 95 -12.03 7.49 -15.31
C ARG A 95 -10.56 7.89 -15.52
N GLN A 96 -9.71 6.93 -15.88
CA GLN A 96 -8.29 7.17 -16.15
C GLN A 96 -8.08 8.15 -17.31
N TYR A 97 -8.76 7.91 -18.44
CA TYR A 97 -8.72 8.77 -19.63
C TYR A 97 -9.10 10.22 -19.30
N ARG A 98 -10.25 10.45 -18.66
CA ARG A 98 -10.73 11.81 -18.35
C ARG A 98 -9.79 12.56 -17.41
N ARG A 99 -9.18 11.88 -16.43
CA ARG A 99 -8.19 12.52 -15.55
C ARG A 99 -6.93 12.90 -16.33
N ALA A 100 -6.43 11.99 -17.17
CA ALA A 100 -5.23 12.24 -17.97
C ALA A 100 -5.43 13.32 -19.05
N GLU A 101 -6.60 13.35 -19.71
CA GLU A 101 -6.93 14.31 -20.77
C GLU A 101 -7.09 15.75 -20.24
N ARG A 102 -7.65 15.92 -19.03
CA ARG A 102 -7.96 17.23 -18.45
C ARG A 102 -6.73 18.02 -18.01
N VAL A 103 -5.63 17.34 -17.71
CA VAL A 103 -4.42 17.94 -17.15
C VAL A 103 -3.45 18.27 -18.29
N PRO A 104 -3.06 19.54 -18.47
CA PRO A 104 -2.12 19.92 -19.52
C PRO A 104 -0.77 19.22 -19.38
N ARG A 105 -0.17 18.83 -20.51
CA ARG A 105 1.15 18.20 -20.55
C ARG A 105 2.22 19.01 -19.80
N ASP A 106 2.25 20.33 -20.02
CA ASP A 106 3.20 21.24 -19.35
C ASP A 106 3.08 21.16 -17.81
N LEU A 107 1.86 21.01 -17.27
CA LEU A 107 1.65 20.87 -15.82
C LEU A 107 2.13 19.51 -15.29
N VAL A 108 1.94 18.43 -16.06
CA VAL A 108 2.48 17.11 -15.73
C VAL A 108 4.01 17.14 -15.71
N GLU A 109 4.63 17.82 -16.67
CA GLU A 109 6.08 18.04 -16.75
C GLU A 109 6.57 18.86 -15.55
N ASP A 110 5.90 19.96 -15.21
CA ASP A 110 6.24 20.82 -14.07
C ASP A 110 6.16 20.06 -12.72
N ILE A 111 5.13 19.22 -12.54
CA ILE A 111 5.00 18.36 -11.35
C ILE A 111 6.16 17.37 -11.28
N SER A 112 6.49 16.71 -12.39
CA SER A 112 7.58 15.73 -12.46
C SER A 112 8.95 16.34 -12.14
N GLU A 113 9.21 17.53 -12.68
CA GLU A 113 10.42 18.31 -12.37
C GLU A 113 10.44 18.71 -10.89
N ALA A 114 9.35 19.28 -10.37
CA ALA A 114 9.25 19.71 -8.99
C ALA A 114 9.47 18.55 -8.00
N SER A 115 8.87 17.38 -8.24
CA SER A 115 9.05 16.19 -7.39
C SER A 115 10.50 15.68 -7.44
N SER A 116 11.16 15.76 -8.60
CA SER A 116 12.56 15.34 -8.73
C SER A 116 13.53 16.25 -7.98
N GLU A 117 13.29 17.57 -8.03
CA GLU A 117 14.06 18.55 -7.26
C GLU A 117 13.79 18.44 -5.76
N ALA A 118 12.52 18.29 -5.38
CA ALA A 118 12.08 18.18 -4.00
C ALA A 118 12.65 16.95 -3.30
N LEU A 119 12.84 15.83 -4.01
CA LEU A 119 13.45 14.63 -3.44
C LEU A 119 14.88 14.90 -2.93
N GLY A 120 15.74 15.50 -3.76
CA GLY A 120 17.12 15.79 -3.36
C GLY A 120 17.19 16.84 -2.23
N ALA A 121 16.29 17.83 -2.25
CA ALA A 121 16.17 18.80 -1.18
C ALA A 121 15.70 18.16 0.13
N TRP A 122 14.71 17.24 0.07
CA TRP A 122 14.23 16.50 1.23
C TRP A 122 15.30 15.59 1.84
N GLU A 123 16.06 14.86 1.01
CA GLU A 123 17.16 14.01 1.49
C GLU A 123 18.19 14.85 2.28
N SER A 124 18.59 16.02 1.73
CA SER A 124 19.49 16.97 2.41
C SER A 124 18.87 17.54 3.68
N ALA A 125 17.62 18.03 3.61
CA ALA A 125 16.90 18.61 4.74
C ALA A 125 16.77 17.61 5.89
N ARG A 126 16.42 16.36 5.60
CA ARG A 126 16.30 15.30 6.60
C ARG A 126 17.65 14.93 7.21
N GLU A 127 18.72 14.85 6.41
CA GLU A 127 20.07 14.59 6.93
C GLU A 127 20.57 15.74 7.84
N ASN A 128 20.23 16.98 7.52
CA ASN A 128 20.70 18.17 8.21
C ASN A 128 19.75 18.73 9.27
N ASP A 129 18.56 18.13 9.45
CA ASP A 129 17.51 18.64 10.34
C ASP A 129 17.09 20.08 10.01
N ASP A 130 16.89 20.36 8.71
CA ASP A 130 16.66 21.70 8.18
C ASP A 130 15.40 21.76 7.29
N PHE A 131 14.22 21.89 7.90
CA PHE A 131 12.96 21.99 7.16
C PHE A 131 12.90 23.25 6.27
N ASP A 132 13.60 24.33 6.63
CA ASP A 132 13.65 25.56 5.82
C ASP A 132 14.28 25.31 4.43
N GLU A 133 15.19 24.33 4.31
CA GLU A 133 15.72 23.88 3.02
C GLU A 133 14.63 23.23 2.14
N PHE A 134 13.72 22.46 2.74
CA PHE A 134 12.66 21.75 2.03
C PHE A 134 11.41 22.60 1.76
N ALA A 135 11.09 23.55 2.63
CA ALA A 135 9.85 24.34 2.58
C ALA A 135 9.54 24.97 1.21
N PRO A 136 10.49 25.61 0.48
CA PRO A 136 10.20 26.18 -0.84
C PRO A 136 9.82 25.13 -1.89
N HIS A 137 10.35 23.90 -1.77
CA HIS A 137 10.02 22.80 -2.66
C HIS A 137 8.64 22.23 -2.36
N LEU A 138 8.31 22.08 -1.08
CA LEU A 138 6.98 21.68 -0.65
C LEU A 138 5.91 22.70 -1.06
N GLU A 139 6.18 24.00 -0.93
CA GLU A 139 5.28 25.06 -1.39
C GLU A 139 5.00 24.98 -2.89
N ARG A 140 6.05 24.80 -3.72
CA ARG A 140 5.89 24.58 -5.17
C ARG A 140 5.03 23.34 -5.46
N LEU A 141 5.23 22.24 -4.74
CA LEU A 141 4.45 21.00 -4.94
C LEU A 141 2.98 21.16 -4.55
N VAL A 142 2.69 21.80 -3.41
CA VAL A 142 1.31 22.10 -2.96
C VAL A 142 0.59 22.94 -4.02
N ASP A 143 1.23 23.98 -4.54
CA ASP A 143 0.64 24.86 -5.55
C ASP A 143 0.40 24.14 -6.90
N LEU A 144 1.32 23.29 -7.34
CA LEU A 144 1.15 22.50 -8.56
C LEU A 144 0.05 21.45 -8.38
N LYS A 145 -0.07 20.84 -7.20
CA LYS A 145 -1.11 19.83 -6.92
C LYS A 145 -2.51 20.44 -6.77
N ARG A 146 -2.62 21.67 -6.27
CA ARG A 146 -3.88 22.43 -6.33
C ARG A 146 -4.29 22.74 -7.77
N GLN A 147 -3.36 23.18 -8.61
CA GLN A 147 -3.62 23.40 -10.05
C GLN A 147 -4.05 22.11 -10.75
N TYR A 148 -3.38 21.00 -10.45
CA TYR A 148 -3.76 19.67 -10.95
C TYR A 148 -5.20 19.33 -10.57
N ALA A 149 -5.57 19.54 -9.30
CA ALA A 149 -6.92 19.29 -8.82
C ALA A 149 -7.96 20.18 -9.53
N GLU A 150 -7.67 21.48 -9.71
CA GLU A 150 -8.52 22.44 -10.42
C GLU A 150 -8.75 22.05 -11.88
N HIS A 151 -7.73 21.51 -12.56
CA HIS A 151 -7.88 21.01 -13.94
C HIS A 151 -8.82 19.81 -14.03
N ILE A 152 -8.83 18.95 -13.01
CA ILE A 152 -9.67 17.76 -13.00
C ILE A 152 -11.10 18.10 -12.64
N ASP A 153 -11.31 18.86 -11.56
CA ASP A 153 -12.63 19.31 -11.13
C ASP A 153 -12.52 20.63 -10.34
N PRO A 154 -12.78 21.79 -10.99
CA PRO A 154 -12.62 23.11 -10.37
C PRO A 154 -13.70 23.42 -9.33
N ASP A 155 -14.79 22.66 -9.30
CA ASP A 155 -15.90 22.85 -8.36
C ASP A 155 -15.80 21.92 -7.13
N ALA A 156 -14.86 20.97 -7.13
CA ALA A 156 -14.64 20.02 -6.05
C ALA A 156 -13.65 20.52 -4.98
N ASP A 157 -13.69 19.88 -3.80
CA ASP A 157 -12.62 20.01 -2.81
C ASP A 157 -11.31 19.50 -3.42
N PRO A 158 -10.24 20.32 -3.49
CA PRO A 158 -8.99 19.92 -4.14
C PRO A 158 -8.36 18.70 -3.49
N TYR A 159 -8.48 18.52 -2.17
CA TYR A 159 -7.96 17.33 -1.51
C TYR A 159 -8.75 16.08 -1.89
N ALA A 160 -10.08 16.19 -2.03
CA ALA A 160 -10.91 15.07 -2.48
C ALA A 160 -10.53 14.61 -3.90
N VAL A 161 -10.13 15.54 -4.77
CA VAL A 161 -9.64 15.23 -6.12
C VAL A 161 -8.33 14.45 -6.08
N LEU A 162 -7.40 14.83 -5.20
CA LEU A 162 -6.11 14.15 -5.02
C LEU A 162 -6.28 12.79 -4.33
N PHE A 163 -7.10 12.70 -3.29
CA PHE A 163 -7.46 11.45 -2.63
C PHE A 163 -8.05 10.42 -3.63
N ALA A 164 -8.89 10.88 -4.56
CA ALA A 164 -9.49 10.02 -5.58
C ALA A 164 -8.51 9.46 -6.64
N ASP A 165 -7.25 9.90 -6.66
CA ASP A 165 -6.20 9.21 -7.44
C ASP A 165 -5.90 7.83 -6.85
N TYR A 166 -5.98 7.71 -5.52
CA TYR A 166 -5.65 6.51 -4.78
C TYR A 166 -6.90 5.72 -4.37
N GLU A 167 -7.98 6.43 -4.01
CA GLU A 167 -9.24 5.87 -3.51
C GLU A 167 -10.44 6.32 -4.35
N PRO A 168 -10.55 5.87 -5.61
CA PRO A 168 -11.59 6.34 -6.52
C PRO A 168 -13.02 5.90 -6.13
N CYS A 169 -13.15 4.94 -5.22
CA CYS A 169 -14.42 4.28 -4.89
C CYS A 169 -14.97 4.68 -3.52
N LEU A 170 -14.17 5.36 -2.71
CA LEU A 170 -14.53 5.79 -1.37
C LEU A 170 -14.70 7.31 -1.36
N PRO A 171 -15.87 7.86 -0.99
CA PRO A 171 -16.00 9.29 -0.79
C PRO A 171 -15.09 9.76 0.35
N LEU A 172 -14.41 10.91 0.18
CA LEU A 172 -13.56 11.50 1.22
C LEU A 172 -14.28 11.61 2.58
N SER A 173 -15.54 12.05 2.58
CA SER A 173 -16.36 12.14 3.81
C SER A 173 -16.50 10.81 4.58
N LYS A 174 -16.44 9.67 3.89
CA LYS A 174 -16.46 8.36 4.54
C LYS A 174 -15.10 8.02 5.12
N ALA A 175 -14.02 8.35 4.43
CA ALA A 175 -12.66 8.21 4.96
C ALA A 175 -12.47 9.08 6.21
N GLU A 176 -12.87 10.35 6.17
CA GLU A 176 -12.88 11.27 7.32
C GLU A 176 -13.60 10.65 8.53
N SER A 177 -14.82 10.16 8.33
CA SER A 177 -15.59 9.51 9.41
C SER A 177 -14.90 8.28 10.00
N ILE A 178 -14.15 7.50 9.21
CA ILE A 178 -13.42 6.33 9.70
C ILE A 178 -12.20 6.77 10.51
N LEU A 179 -11.42 7.72 9.99
CA LEU A 179 -10.25 8.25 10.66
C LEU A 179 -10.61 8.95 11.98
N ASP A 180 -11.73 9.68 12.01
CA ASP A 180 -12.25 10.29 13.23
C ASP A 180 -12.61 9.23 14.29
N GLU A 181 -13.30 8.15 13.90
CA GLU A 181 -13.66 7.05 14.81
C GLU A 181 -12.42 6.32 15.35
N LEU A 182 -11.41 6.10 14.49
CA LEU A 182 -10.11 5.56 14.91
C LEU A 182 -9.43 6.48 15.93
N ARG A 183 -9.34 7.78 15.65
CA ARG A 183 -8.74 8.76 16.57
C ARG A 183 -9.43 8.75 17.94
N GLU A 184 -10.76 8.87 17.94
CA GLU A 184 -11.58 8.93 19.16
C GLU A 184 -11.48 7.64 20.01
N THR A 185 -11.21 6.50 19.36
CA THR A 185 -11.11 5.20 20.04
C THR A 185 -9.69 4.87 20.49
N LEU A 186 -8.69 5.11 19.64
CA LEU A 186 -7.32 4.65 19.85
C LEU A 186 -6.56 5.50 20.86
N VAL A 187 -6.74 6.83 20.86
CA VAL A 187 -6.07 7.70 21.85
C VAL A 187 -6.36 7.25 23.29
N PRO A 188 -7.61 7.11 23.75
CA PRO A 188 -7.87 6.64 25.11
C PRO A 188 -7.46 5.18 25.35
N LEU A 189 -7.51 4.31 24.33
CA LEU A 189 -7.06 2.93 24.45
C LEU A 189 -5.54 2.84 24.70
N ILE A 190 -4.75 3.64 23.98
CA ILE A 190 -3.30 3.72 24.14
C ILE A 190 -2.95 4.27 25.52
N ASP A 191 -3.68 5.28 26.01
CA ASP A 191 -3.52 5.78 27.39
C ASP A 191 -3.81 4.70 28.45
N ASP A 192 -4.86 3.90 28.26
CA ASP A 192 -5.18 2.77 29.14
C ASP A 192 -4.09 1.68 29.11
N ILE A 193 -3.50 1.40 27.93
CA ILE A 193 -2.39 0.46 27.77
C ILE A 193 -1.13 0.98 28.48
N ARG A 194 -0.76 2.24 28.28
CA ARG A 194 0.36 2.91 28.96
C ARG A 194 0.21 2.94 30.48
N ALA A 195 -1.02 3.01 30.98
CA ALA A 195 -1.32 2.99 32.41
C ALA A 195 -1.39 1.56 33.00
N SER A 196 -1.28 0.52 32.17
CA SER A 196 -1.37 -0.88 32.59
C SER A 196 -0.10 -1.34 33.31
N ASP A 197 -0.27 -2.12 34.38
CA ASP A 197 0.83 -2.82 35.07
C ASP A 197 1.11 -4.22 34.47
N ALA A 198 0.66 -4.47 33.23
CA ALA A 198 0.88 -5.76 32.56
C ALA A 198 2.36 -5.94 32.22
N ASP A 199 2.91 -7.09 32.63
CA ASP A 199 4.29 -7.48 32.35
C ASP A 199 4.27 -8.40 31.11
N LEU A 200 4.66 -7.85 29.96
CA LEU A 200 4.71 -8.53 28.68
C LEU A 200 6.14 -8.96 28.37
N ALA A 201 6.31 -10.09 27.69
CA ALA A 201 7.62 -10.60 27.26
C ALA A 201 8.19 -9.83 26.05
N THR A 202 8.31 -8.50 26.14
CA THR A 202 8.74 -7.62 25.05
C THR A 202 10.18 -7.84 24.62
N ASP A 203 11.04 -8.31 25.53
CA ASP A 203 12.46 -8.62 25.32
C ASP A 203 12.71 -10.09 24.94
N ALA A 204 11.66 -10.89 24.71
CA ALA A 204 11.78 -12.32 24.45
C ALA A 204 12.55 -12.65 23.16
N LEU A 205 12.62 -11.69 22.24
CA LEU A 205 13.33 -11.79 20.96
C LEU A 205 14.57 -10.88 20.91
N ASP A 206 15.02 -10.35 22.05
CA ASP A 206 16.28 -9.61 22.12
C ASP A 206 17.46 -10.53 21.81
N GLY A 207 18.35 -10.08 20.93
CA GLY A 207 19.55 -10.82 20.61
C GLY A 207 20.13 -10.44 19.26
N THR A 208 20.98 -11.33 18.74
CA THR A 208 21.54 -11.18 17.40
C THR A 208 21.14 -12.38 16.55
N TYR A 209 20.49 -12.11 15.43
CA TYR A 209 19.95 -13.06 14.49
C TYR A 209 20.65 -12.87 13.14
N ASP A 210 21.48 -13.82 12.75
CA ASP A 210 22.21 -13.77 11.48
C ASP A 210 21.27 -13.53 10.29
N THR A 211 21.59 -12.55 9.44
CA THR A 211 20.67 -12.07 8.39
C THR A 211 20.45 -13.11 7.29
N ASP A 212 21.46 -13.91 6.94
CA ASP A 212 21.30 -15.01 5.98
C ASP A 212 20.33 -16.06 6.54
N THR A 213 20.40 -16.30 7.86
CA THR A 213 19.47 -17.19 8.56
C THR A 213 18.06 -16.60 8.67
N GLN A 214 17.92 -15.28 8.81
CA GLN A 214 16.61 -14.61 8.72
C GLN A 214 16.00 -14.73 7.32
N GLU A 215 16.80 -14.62 6.26
CA GLU A 215 16.31 -14.83 4.88
C GLU A 215 15.81 -16.28 4.69
N ASP A 216 16.55 -17.25 5.21
CA ASP A 216 16.14 -18.65 5.22
C ASP A 216 14.81 -18.88 5.97
N LEU A 217 14.61 -18.23 7.13
CA LEU A 217 13.35 -18.25 7.86
C LEU A 217 12.21 -17.58 7.07
N ALA A 218 12.48 -16.42 6.45
CA ALA A 218 11.51 -15.71 5.61
C ALA A 218 11.02 -16.61 4.46
N ARG A 219 11.92 -17.38 3.84
CA ARG A 219 11.56 -18.39 2.83
C ARG A 219 10.73 -19.53 3.41
N ASP A 220 11.06 -20.05 4.59
CA ASP A 220 10.27 -21.08 5.27
C ASP A 220 8.84 -20.61 5.61
N VAL A 221 8.67 -19.31 5.89
CA VAL A 221 7.39 -18.65 6.17
C VAL A 221 6.58 -18.50 4.89
N LEU A 222 7.20 -18.05 3.79
CA LEU A 222 6.53 -17.96 2.49
C LEU A 222 6.08 -19.33 1.98
N GLU A 223 6.88 -20.38 2.20
CA GLU A 223 6.48 -21.75 1.91
C GLU A 223 5.31 -22.22 2.80
N LEU A 224 5.30 -21.84 4.08
CA LEU A 224 4.19 -22.13 5.00
C LEU A 224 2.89 -21.46 4.54
N LEU A 225 2.98 -20.24 4.02
CA LEU A 225 1.87 -19.44 3.50
C LEU A 225 1.46 -19.80 2.06
N ASP A 226 2.14 -20.77 1.41
CA ASP A 226 1.87 -21.21 0.04
C ASP A 226 2.12 -20.12 -1.02
N TYR A 227 3.16 -19.29 -0.83
CA TYR A 227 3.65 -18.35 -1.85
C TYR A 227 4.15 -19.09 -3.09
N ASP A 228 3.71 -18.64 -4.26
CA ASP A 228 4.05 -19.27 -5.55
C ASP A 228 5.42 -18.79 -6.06
N PHE A 229 6.49 -19.47 -5.66
CA PHE A 229 7.85 -19.19 -6.13
C PHE A 229 8.08 -19.49 -7.63
N ASP A 230 7.16 -20.16 -8.33
CA ASP A 230 7.23 -20.30 -9.80
C ASP A 230 6.73 -19.02 -10.50
N ARG A 231 5.93 -18.20 -9.80
CA ARG A 231 5.37 -16.90 -10.26
C ARG A 231 5.88 -15.72 -9.46
N GLY A 232 6.95 -15.88 -8.68
CA GLY A 232 7.43 -14.84 -7.80
C GLY A 232 8.82 -15.11 -7.22
N ARG A 233 9.31 -14.14 -6.44
CA ARG A 233 10.59 -14.25 -5.73
C ARG A 233 10.61 -13.33 -4.50
N LEU A 234 11.55 -13.62 -3.60
CA LEU A 234 11.93 -12.80 -2.45
C LEU A 234 13.34 -12.26 -2.68
N ASP A 235 13.50 -10.95 -2.52
CA ASP A 235 14.79 -10.23 -2.58
C ASP A 235 14.91 -9.19 -1.46
N THR A 236 16.06 -8.52 -1.38
CA THR A 236 16.32 -7.45 -0.40
C THR A 236 16.20 -6.07 -1.03
N SER A 237 15.58 -5.13 -0.30
CA SER A 237 15.49 -3.72 -0.64
C SER A 237 15.67 -2.84 0.60
N THR A 238 15.82 -1.52 0.43
CA THR A 238 15.90 -0.58 1.57
C THR A 238 14.55 -0.42 2.28
N HIS A 239 13.46 -0.37 1.50
CA HIS A 239 12.09 -0.33 1.97
C HIS A 239 11.35 -1.52 1.35
N PRO A 240 10.80 -2.45 2.15
CA PRO A 240 9.97 -3.54 1.65
C PRO A 240 8.87 -3.05 0.71
N PHE A 241 8.63 -3.78 -0.36
CA PHE A 241 7.57 -3.53 -1.33
C PHE A 241 7.26 -4.78 -2.16
N THR A 242 6.05 -4.79 -2.72
CA THR A 242 5.55 -5.77 -3.69
C THR A 242 5.45 -5.12 -5.06
N SER A 243 5.85 -5.84 -6.11
CA SER A 243 5.76 -5.36 -7.49
C SER A 243 5.54 -6.50 -8.44
N GLY A 244 4.62 -6.31 -9.39
CA GLY A 244 4.42 -7.25 -10.47
C GLY A 244 2.98 -7.35 -10.92
N ASN A 245 2.62 -8.51 -11.44
CA ASN A 245 1.26 -8.85 -11.85
C ASN A 245 0.99 -10.32 -11.53
N GLN A 246 -0.20 -10.80 -11.86
CA GLN A 246 -0.59 -12.17 -11.56
C GLN A 246 0.41 -13.23 -12.04
N PHE A 247 1.18 -13.04 -13.12
CA PHE A 247 2.14 -14.05 -13.61
C PHE A 247 3.57 -13.93 -13.08
N ASP A 248 3.96 -12.77 -12.56
CA ASP A 248 5.26 -12.48 -11.97
C ASP A 248 5.05 -11.41 -10.90
N CYS A 249 4.86 -11.83 -9.65
CA CYS A 249 4.67 -10.94 -8.51
C CYS A 249 5.83 -11.14 -7.53
N ARG A 250 6.58 -10.08 -7.27
CA ARG A 250 7.83 -10.13 -6.50
C ARG A 250 7.65 -9.36 -5.22
N ILE A 251 8.25 -9.86 -4.16
CA ILE A 251 8.26 -9.22 -2.85
C ILE A 251 9.70 -8.94 -2.43
N THR A 252 9.87 -7.89 -1.64
CA THR A 252 11.17 -7.54 -1.06
C THR A 252 11.05 -7.36 0.44
N THR A 253 12.11 -7.63 1.18
CA THR A 253 12.19 -7.34 2.61
C THR A 253 13.55 -6.73 2.96
N ARG A 254 13.75 -6.36 4.22
CA ARG A 254 15.05 -5.97 4.78
C ARG A 254 15.35 -6.83 6.01
N PHE A 255 16.63 -7.01 6.31
CA PHE A 255 17.08 -7.81 7.45
C PHE A 255 17.92 -6.95 8.37
N ASP A 256 17.60 -6.98 9.66
CA ASP A 256 18.36 -6.32 10.72
C ASP A 256 18.80 -7.39 11.73
N PRO A 257 20.10 -7.55 12.02
CA PRO A 257 20.57 -8.54 12.97
C PRO A 257 20.00 -8.39 14.38
N GLU A 258 19.51 -7.21 14.76
CA GLU A 258 18.97 -6.93 16.10
C GLU A 258 17.43 -6.97 16.14
N ASP A 259 16.76 -7.07 14.98
CA ASP A 259 15.30 -7.08 14.87
C ASP A 259 14.79 -8.18 13.91
N PRO A 260 14.62 -9.42 14.39
CA PRO A 260 14.10 -10.52 13.56
C PRO A 260 12.61 -10.32 13.19
N LEU A 261 11.84 -9.56 13.98
CA LEU A 261 10.43 -9.28 13.65
C LEU A 261 10.34 -8.25 12.51
N GLY A 262 11.26 -7.30 12.46
CA GLY A 262 11.40 -6.28 11.42
C GLY A 262 11.75 -6.80 10.02
N SER A 263 12.04 -8.10 9.88
CA SER A 263 12.14 -8.77 8.58
C SER A 263 10.98 -9.75 8.34
N LEU A 264 10.55 -10.44 9.39
CA LEU A 264 9.47 -11.42 9.36
C LEU A 264 8.11 -10.79 9.04
N LEU A 265 7.68 -9.79 9.81
CA LEU A 265 6.36 -9.19 9.65
C LEU A 265 6.24 -8.45 8.31
N PRO A 266 7.24 -7.65 7.86
CA PRO A 266 7.23 -7.10 6.51
C PRO A 266 7.19 -8.18 5.41
N THR A 267 7.86 -9.32 5.59
CA THR A 267 7.76 -10.42 4.61
C THR A 267 6.31 -10.95 4.49
N ILE A 268 5.61 -11.10 5.62
CA ILE A 268 4.21 -11.53 5.64
C ILE A 268 3.28 -10.44 5.08
N HIS A 269 3.58 -9.18 5.35
CA HIS A 269 2.90 -8.02 4.78
C HIS A 269 2.96 -8.02 3.25
N GLU A 270 4.18 -8.09 2.69
CA GLU A 270 4.37 -8.14 1.24
C GLU A 270 3.81 -9.43 0.62
N PHE A 271 3.85 -10.55 1.35
CA PHE A 271 3.13 -11.75 0.93
C PHE A 271 1.63 -11.48 0.76
N GLY A 272 0.97 -10.72 1.65
CA GLY A 272 -0.45 -10.46 1.53
C GLY A 272 -0.81 -9.65 0.27
N HIS A 273 0.02 -8.66 -0.07
CA HIS A 273 -0.06 -7.96 -1.36
C HIS A 273 0.13 -8.91 -2.55
N ALA A 274 1.17 -9.74 -2.51
CA ALA A 274 1.45 -10.68 -3.59
C ALA A 274 0.37 -11.76 -3.71
N TYR A 275 -0.20 -12.20 -2.60
CA TYR A 275 -1.30 -13.16 -2.54
C TYR A 275 -2.52 -12.62 -3.28
N TYR A 276 -2.87 -11.36 -3.05
CA TYR A 276 -3.94 -10.71 -3.79
C TYR A 276 -3.63 -10.63 -5.28
N THR A 277 -2.45 -10.11 -5.64
CA THR A 277 -2.04 -9.94 -7.04
C THR A 277 -1.98 -11.26 -7.80
N LEU A 278 -1.41 -12.32 -7.22
CA LEU A 278 -1.34 -13.68 -7.79
C LEU A 278 -2.72 -14.35 -7.87
N GLY A 279 -3.70 -13.88 -7.10
CA GLY A 279 -5.08 -14.35 -7.09
C GLY A 279 -6.00 -13.65 -8.09
N LEU A 280 -5.53 -12.60 -8.78
CA LEU A 280 -6.27 -11.96 -9.87
C LEU A 280 -6.49 -12.94 -11.03
N PRO A 281 -7.55 -12.75 -11.85
CA PRO A 281 -7.92 -13.68 -12.91
C PRO A 281 -6.97 -13.58 -14.10
N ASP A 282 -6.24 -14.68 -14.36
CA ASP A 282 -5.27 -14.81 -15.45
C ASP A 282 -5.84 -14.38 -16.82
N GLU A 283 -7.11 -14.67 -17.10
CA GLU A 283 -7.78 -14.32 -18.36
C GLU A 283 -8.06 -12.82 -18.55
N GLU A 284 -8.03 -12.02 -17.48
CA GLU A 284 -8.23 -10.56 -17.53
C GLU A 284 -6.89 -9.80 -17.51
N PHE A 285 -5.77 -10.49 -17.70
CA PHE A 285 -4.47 -9.84 -17.74
C PHE A 285 -4.42 -8.70 -18.76
N GLY A 286 -3.95 -7.53 -18.31
CA GLY A 286 -3.87 -6.34 -19.16
C GLY A 286 -5.19 -5.59 -19.29
N THR A 287 -6.26 -6.01 -18.60
CA THR A 287 -7.51 -5.26 -18.50
C THR A 287 -7.70 -4.74 -17.07
N PRO A 288 -8.54 -3.70 -16.85
CA PRO A 288 -8.87 -3.23 -15.51
C PRO A 288 -9.48 -4.30 -14.57
N LEU A 289 -9.98 -5.43 -15.09
CA LEU A 289 -10.50 -6.52 -14.28
C LEU A 289 -9.39 -7.47 -13.77
N GLY A 290 -8.21 -7.42 -14.38
CA GLY A 290 -7.00 -8.11 -13.94
C GLY A 290 -6.07 -7.24 -13.10
N ASP A 291 -6.52 -6.04 -12.69
CA ASP A 291 -5.80 -5.09 -11.84
C ASP A 291 -6.41 -5.07 -10.42
N ASP A 292 -5.57 -4.82 -9.40
CA ASP A 292 -6.01 -4.59 -8.02
C ASP A 292 -7.00 -3.41 -7.96
N ARG A 293 -7.97 -3.44 -7.03
CA ARG A 293 -9.10 -2.49 -7.03
C ARG A 293 -8.67 -1.04 -6.80
N ASP A 294 -7.97 -0.83 -5.70
CA ASP A 294 -7.44 0.42 -5.15
C ASP A 294 -6.48 0.10 -4.00
N LEU A 295 -5.81 1.12 -3.46
CA LEU A 295 -4.78 0.93 -2.45
C LEU A 295 -5.34 0.37 -1.14
N SER A 296 -6.52 0.80 -0.69
CA SER A 296 -7.12 0.32 0.55
C SER A 296 -7.47 -1.16 0.46
N VAL A 297 -8.04 -1.61 -0.66
CA VAL A 297 -8.27 -3.05 -0.86
C VAL A 297 -6.93 -3.80 -0.90
N HIS A 298 -5.91 -3.26 -1.57
CA HIS A 298 -4.62 -3.92 -1.67
C HIS A 298 -3.89 -4.01 -0.31
N GLU A 299 -3.93 -2.94 0.48
CA GLU A 299 -3.42 -2.86 1.86
C GLU A 299 -4.23 -3.72 2.83
N SER A 300 -5.53 -3.88 2.61
CA SER A 300 -6.34 -4.78 3.43
C SER A 300 -5.80 -6.21 3.41
N GLN A 301 -5.23 -6.64 2.28
CA GLN A 301 -4.69 -7.98 2.14
C GLN A 301 -3.35 -8.10 2.86
N SER A 302 -2.45 -7.12 2.72
CA SER A 302 -1.19 -7.12 3.47
C SER A 302 -1.43 -7.11 4.97
N ARG A 303 -2.32 -6.25 5.47
CA ARG A 303 -2.64 -6.15 6.91
C ARG A 303 -3.41 -7.37 7.44
N LEU A 304 -4.27 -7.99 6.64
CA LEU A 304 -4.92 -9.24 7.02
C LEU A 304 -3.88 -10.33 7.30
N TRP A 305 -2.93 -10.51 6.38
CA TRP A 305 -1.90 -11.54 6.55
C TRP A 305 -0.86 -11.16 7.61
N GLU A 306 -0.38 -9.92 7.64
CA GLU A 306 0.61 -9.47 8.62
C GLU A 306 0.06 -9.54 10.05
N ASN A 307 -1.10 -8.93 10.30
CA ASN A 307 -1.57 -8.68 11.64
C ASN A 307 -2.52 -9.76 12.13
N HIS A 308 -3.65 -9.94 11.43
CA HIS A 308 -4.67 -10.90 11.85
C HIS A 308 -4.19 -12.35 11.79
N VAL A 309 -3.25 -12.66 10.88
CA VAL A 309 -2.61 -13.98 10.82
C VAL A 309 -1.22 -13.95 11.46
N GLY A 310 -0.28 -13.17 10.94
CA GLY A 310 1.14 -13.22 11.29
C GLY A 310 1.47 -12.85 12.75
N ARG A 311 0.66 -11.99 13.38
CA ARG A 311 0.79 -11.64 14.81
C ARG A 311 -0.08 -12.48 15.74
N SER A 312 -0.85 -13.44 15.21
CA SER A 312 -1.74 -14.28 16.03
C SER A 312 -0.99 -15.37 16.80
N GLU A 313 -1.52 -15.73 17.98
CA GLU A 313 -0.99 -16.86 18.76
C GLU A 313 -1.03 -18.18 17.96
N ALA A 314 -2.11 -18.39 17.19
CA ALA A 314 -2.31 -19.57 16.35
C ALA A 314 -1.24 -19.70 15.25
N PHE A 315 -0.78 -18.58 14.68
CA PHE A 315 0.30 -18.61 13.70
C PHE A 315 1.65 -18.88 14.36
N TRP A 316 1.91 -18.32 15.54
CA TRP A 316 3.13 -18.61 16.30
C TRP A 316 3.21 -20.08 16.76
N GLU A 317 2.09 -20.78 16.99
CA GLU A 317 2.08 -22.23 17.21
C GLU A 317 2.70 -23.02 16.02
N LEU A 318 2.52 -22.52 14.79
CA LEU A 318 3.07 -23.13 13.58
C LEU A 318 4.51 -22.69 13.30
N LEU A 319 4.79 -21.40 13.52
CA LEU A 319 6.04 -20.77 13.16
C LEU A 319 7.16 -21.10 14.15
N LEU A 320 6.85 -21.13 15.44
CA LEU A 320 7.86 -21.28 16.50
C LEU A 320 8.79 -22.50 16.31
N PRO A 321 8.32 -23.70 15.89
CA PRO A 321 9.20 -24.82 15.57
C PRO A 321 10.20 -24.53 14.44
N LYS A 322 9.79 -23.78 13.40
CA LYS A 322 10.70 -23.36 12.32
C LYS A 322 11.66 -22.28 12.80
N PHE A 323 11.15 -21.32 13.57
CA PHE A 323 11.94 -20.24 14.16
C PHE A 323 13.08 -20.79 15.02
N THR A 324 12.76 -21.73 15.93
CA THR A 324 13.75 -22.35 16.83
C THR A 324 14.72 -23.30 16.12
N ASP A 325 14.32 -23.95 15.02
CA ASP A 325 15.24 -24.74 14.18
C ASP A 325 16.29 -23.86 13.50
N ARG A 326 15.88 -22.67 13.02
CA ARG A 326 16.78 -21.66 12.43
C ARG A 326 17.61 -20.93 13.49
N PHE A 327 17.03 -20.68 14.66
CA PHE A 327 17.64 -19.94 15.75
C PHE A 327 17.63 -20.75 17.05
N PRO A 328 18.57 -21.69 17.24
CA PRO A 328 18.64 -22.50 18.45
C PRO A 328 18.81 -21.70 19.75
N GLN A 329 19.30 -20.46 19.67
CA GLN A 329 19.36 -19.56 20.83
C GLN A 329 17.97 -19.16 21.37
N ALA A 330 16.91 -19.34 20.59
CA ALA A 330 15.52 -19.09 20.98
C ALA A 330 14.81 -20.36 21.48
N GLU A 331 15.54 -21.42 21.88
CA GLU A 331 14.93 -22.71 22.30
C GLU A 331 13.95 -22.61 23.48
N ASP A 332 14.13 -21.61 24.34
CA ASP A 332 13.28 -21.34 25.51
C ASP A 332 12.08 -20.41 25.18
N LEU A 333 12.02 -19.86 23.96
CA LEU A 333 10.92 -18.97 23.54
C LEU A 333 9.61 -19.74 23.52
N SER A 334 8.61 -19.26 24.26
CA SER A 334 7.26 -19.83 24.18
C SER A 334 6.42 -19.13 23.11
N VAL A 335 5.34 -19.78 22.66
CA VAL A 335 4.36 -19.17 21.73
C VAL A 335 3.79 -17.89 22.31
N ARG A 336 3.55 -17.88 23.63
CA ARG A 336 3.00 -16.73 24.33
C ARG A 336 3.98 -15.56 24.33
N ASP A 337 5.26 -15.83 24.58
CA ASP A 337 6.29 -14.78 24.60
C ASP A 337 6.47 -14.17 23.21
N ALA A 338 6.49 -15.00 22.16
CA ALA A 338 6.58 -14.53 20.78
C ALA A 338 5.34 -13.71 20.36
N TYR A 339 4.15 -14.14 20.77
CA TYR A 339 2.91 -13.39 20.57
C TYR A 339 2.95 -12.03 21.28
N GLU A 340 3.39 -11.98 22.53
CA GLU A 340 3.48 -10.73 23.29
C GLU A 340 4.51 -9.77 22.69
N ALA A 341 5.69 -10.26 22.30
CA ALA A 341 6.71 -9.47 21.62
C ALA A 341 6.20 -8.90 20.28
N ALA A 342 5.49 -9.71 19.47
CA ALA A 342 4.95 -9.28 18.18
C ALA A 342 3.78 -8.27 18.28
N ASN A 343 3.16 -8.14 19.45
CA ASN A 343 2.00 -7.27 19.70
C ASN A 343 2.30 -6.15 20.72
N GLN A 344 3.57 -5.85 20.96
CA GLN A 344 3.96 -4.74 21.83
C GLN A 344 3.48 -3.40 21.24
N VAL A 345 3.05 -2.51 22.13
CA VAL A 345 2.82 -1.08 21.83
C VAL A 345 4.06 -0.30 22.25
N TYR A 346 4.59 0.54 21.35
CA TYR A 346 5.83 1.28 21.60
C TYR A 346 5.56 2.66 22.17
N ASP A 347 5.93 2.88 23.42
CA ASP A 347 5.60 4.12 24.14
C ASP A 347 6.29 5.37 23.58
N GLU A 348 7.49 5.22 23.02
CA GLU A 348 8.36 6.32 22.58
C GLU A 348 8.55 6.36 21.06
N ASN A 349 7.74 5.61 20.28
CA ASN A 349 7.90 5.56 18.84
C ASN A 349 7.45 6.87 18.16
N LEU A 350 8.36 7.47 17.40
CA LEU A 350 8.09 8.66 16.58
C LEU A 350 7.93 8.33 15.08
N ILE A 351 8.37 7.14 14.68
CA ILE A 351 8.57 6.75 13.29
C ILE A 351 7.40 5.88 12.83
N ARG A 352 6.61 6.38 11.87
CA ARG A 352 5.41 5.69 11.38
C ARG A 352 5.68 4.27 10.89
N VAL A 353 6.78 4.06 10.16
CA VAL A 353 7.13 2.75 9.57
C VAL A 353 7.59 1.73 10.62
N GLU A 354 7.83 2.16 11.86
CA GLU A 354 8.23 1.33 13.00
C GLU A 354 7.10 1.23 14.05
N ALA A 355 5.94 1.84 13.78
CA ALA A 355 4.83 1.88 14.71
C ALA A 355 4.13 0.52 14.87
N ASP A 356 3.63 0.26 16.07
CA ASP A 356 2.76 -0.87 16.37
C ASP A 356 1.35 -0.71 15.78
N GLU A 357 0.54 -1.76 15.84
CA GLU A 357 -0.80 -1.80 15.25
C GLU A 357 -1.75 -0.69 15.74
N LEU A 358 -1.58 -0.20 16.97
CA LEU A 358 -2.47 0.81 17.53
C LEU A 358 -1.98 2.22 17.20
N THR A 359 -0.71 2.51 17.47
CA THR A 359 -0.15 3.86 17.27
C THR A 359 -0.01 4.21 15.79
N TYR A 360 0.17 3.22 14.90
CA TYR A 360 0.31 3.41 13.44
C TYR A 360 -0.78 4.31 12.85
N HIS A 361 -2.03 4.12 13.27
CA HIS A 361 -3.17 4.89 12.74
C HIS A 361 -3.12 6.36 13.13
N LEU A 362 -2.60 6.69 14.30
CA LEU A 362 -2.45 8.08 14.74
C LEU A 362 -1.39 8.80 13.90
N HIS A 363 -0.31 8.12 13.52
CA HIS A 363 0.67 8.68 12.57
C HIS A 363 0.03 9.02 11.21
N ILE A 364 -0.89 8.19 10.73
CA ILE A 364 -1.64 8.45 9.48
C ILE A 364 -2.58 9.64 9.63
N ILE A 365 -3.30 9.73 10.75
CA ILE A 365 -4.24 10.82 11.04
C ILE A 365 -3.53 12.17 11.09
N VAL A 366 -2.35 12.25 11.74
CA VAL A 366 -1.54 13.50 11.74
C VAL A 366 -1.27 13.98 10.31
N ARG A 367 -0.80 13.07 9.44
CA ARG A 367 -0.47 13.41 8.05
C ARG A 367 -1.71 13.82 7.29
N PHE A 368 -2.79 13.06 7.42
CA PHE A 368 -4.07 13.38 6.80
C PHE A 368 -4.55 14.79 7.16
N GLU A 369 -4.56 15.14 8.45
CA GLU A 369 -5.02 16.46 8.90
C GLU A 369 -4.14 17.59 8.36
N ILE A 370 -2.81 17.43 8.40
CA ILE A 370 -1.88 18.41 7.83
C ILE A 370 -2.10 18.55 6.32
N GLU A 371 -2.28 17.44 5.58
CA GLU A 371 -2.52 17.53 4.15
C GLU A 371 -3.86 18.21 3.81
N ARG A 372 -4.91 17.97 4.61
CA ARG A 372 -6.21 18.66 4.44
C ARG A 372 -6.03 20.17 4.59
N GLU A 373 -5.33 20.59 5.63
CA GLU A 373 -5.07 22.02 5.90
C GLU A 373 -4.14 22.63 4.84
N LEU A 374 -3.08 21.93 4.45
CA LEU A 374 -2.15 22.36 3.40
C LEU A 374 -2.85 22.49 2.05
N ILE A 375 -3.54 21.47 1.57
CA ILE A 375 -4.18 21.53 0.25
C ILE A 375 -5.37 22.49 0.25
N GLY A 376 -6.13 22.56 1.35
CA GLY A 376 -7.23 23.50 1.56
C GLY A 376 -6.80 24.97 1.67
N GLY A 377 -5.55 25.22 2.08
CA GLY A 377 -5.00 26.58 2.25
C GLY A 377 -5.24 27.19 3.62
N ASP A 378 -5.54 26.35 4.61
CA ASP A 378 -5.71 26.74 6.01
C ASP A 378 -4.39 26.69 6.80
N LEU A 379 -3.34 26.06 6.26
CA LEU A 379 -1.98 25.98 6.83
C LEU A 379 -0.94 26.49 5.83
N ALA A 380 -0.03 27.37 6.26
CA ALA A 380 1.14 27.74 5.48
C ALA A 380 2.25 26.70 5.61
N VAL A 381 3.08 26.53 4.57
CA VAL A 381 4.11 25.48 4.56
C VAL A 381 5.14 25.67 5.67
N ASP A 382 5.50 26.91 6.02
CA ASP A 382 6.43 27.22 7.11
C ASP A 382 5.87 26.90 8.51
N GLU A 383 4.55 26.68 8.63
CA GLU A 383 3.89 26.31 9.88
C GLU A 383 3.80 24.78 10.08
N VAL A 384 4.20 23.98 9.09
CA VAL A 384 4.12 22.49 9.13
C VAL A 384 4.88 21.89 10.33
N PRO A 385 6.12 22.30 10.66
CA PRO A 385 6.83 21.72 11.81
C PRO A 385 6.09 21.91 13.14
N ASP A 386 5.58 23.12 13.39
CA ASP A 386 4.83 23.44 14.60
C ASP A 386 3.51 22.65 14.65
N ARG A 387 2.76 22.63 13.54
CA ARG A 387 1.50 21.88 13.44
C ARG A 387 1.70 20.38 13.64
N TRP A 388 2.78 19.83 13.09
CA TRP A 388 3.17 18.44 13.28
C TRP A 388 3.40 18.12 14.76
N ASN A 389 4.19 18.96 15.44
CA ASN A 389 4.51 18.78 16.86
C ASN A 389 3.27 18.89 17.74
N GLU A 390 2.36 19.82 17.45
CA GLU A 390 1.08 19.94 18.16
C GLU A 390 0.25 18.65 18.04
N LEU A 391 0.09 18.11 16.84
CA LEU A 391 -0.71 16.92 16.59
C LEU A 391 -0.07 15.64 17.15
N TYR A 392 1.26 15.52 17.08
CA TYR A 392 1.99 14.40 17.71
C TYR A 392 1.85 14.43 19.24
N GLU A 393 1.95 15.61 19.86
CA GLU A 393 1.74 15.74 21.30
C GLU A 393 0.28 15.42 21.68
N GLU A 394 -0.69 15.90 20.89
CA GLU A 394 -2.12 15.68 21.14
C GLU A 394 -2.52 14.20 21.03
N TYR A 395 -2.07 13.50 19.99
CA TYR A 395 -2.53 12.14 19.69
C TYR A 395 -1.62 11.06 20.28
N LEU A 396 -0.30 11.27 20.26
CA LEU A 396 0.68 10.28 20.70
C LEU A 396 1.28 10.62 22.08
N GLY A 397 1.09 11.84 22.60
CA GLY A 397 1.73 12.28 23.85
C GLY A 397 3.24 12.45 23.72
N LEU A 398 3.73 12.63 22.49
CA LEU A 398 5.15 12.72 22.16
C LEU A 398 5.40 13.98 21.33
N THR A 399 6.49 14.68 21.58
CA THR A 399 6.99 15.74 20.71
C THR A 399 8.31 15.28 20.06
N PRO A 400 8.41 15.21 18.73
CA PRO A 400 9.67 14.93 18.05
C PRO A 400 10.78 15.92 18.49
N PRO A 401 12.00 15.46 18.79
CA PRO A 401 13.09 16.34 19.20
C PRO A 401 13.70 17.16 18.05
N SER A 402 13.32 16.87 16.81
CA SER A 402 13.91 17.38 15.57
C SER A 402 12.95 17.13 14.39
N ASP A 403 13.05 17.93 13.33
CA ASP A 403 12.22 17.79 12.13
C ASP A 403 12.57 16.51 11.35
N ALA A 404 13.84 16.06 11.39
CA ALA A 404 14.31 14.83 10.76
C ALA A 404 13.57 13.56 11.23
N VAL A 405 13.16 13.54 12.50
CA VAL A 405 12.30 12.50 13.11
C VAL A 405 10.85 12.98 13.33
N GLY A 406 10.56 14.21 12.92
CA GLY A 406 9.25 14.85 12.88
C GLY A 406 8.71 14.89 11.45
N CYS A 407 8.37 16.08 10.95
CA CYS A 407 7.69 16.26 9.66
C CYS A 407 8.52 15.87 8.43
N LEU A 408 9.85 15.73 8.54
CA LEU A 408 10.71 15.24 7.45
C LEU A 408 10.84 13.71 7.42
N GLN A 409 10.22 12.97 8.35
CA GLN A 409 10.46 11.53 8.47
C GLN A 409 10.02 10.71 7.24
N ASP A 410 9.05 11.22 6.47
CA ASP A 410 8.46 10.53 5.33
C ASP A 410 8.75 11.23 4.00
N ILE A 411 9.04 10.42 2.99
CA ILE A 411 9.37 10.84 1.62
C ILE A 411 8.16 11.31 0.79
N HIS A 412 6.93 10.99 1.21
CA HIS A 412 5.73 11.08 0.38
C HIS A 412 5.47 12.50 -0.17
N TRP A 413 5.65 13.52 0.67
CA TRP A 413 5.47 14.90 0.26
C TRP A 413 6.55 15.40 -0.70
N SER A 414 7.76 14.84 -0.69
CA SER A 414 8.78 15.17 -1.70
C SER A 414 8.44 14.62 -3.08
N HIS A 415 7.57 13.60 -3.15
CA HIS A 415 7.00 13.12 -4.41
C HIS A 415 5.71 13.86 -4.81
N GLY A 416 5.17 14.70 -3.94
CA GLY A 416 3.86 15.33 -4.10
C GLY A 416 2.69 14.35 -3.90
N SER A 417 2.88 13.26 -3.16
CA SER A 417 1.83 12.26 -2.92
C SER A 417 0.89 12.69 -1.79
N PHE A 418 -0.04 13.60 -2.10
CA PHE A 418 -1.08 14.05 -1.17
C PHE A 418 -2.39 13.28 -1.37
N GLY A 419 -3.09 12.92 -0.29
CA GLY A 419 -4.24 12.02 -0.36
C GLY A 419 -3.87 10.54 -0.31
N TYR A 420 -2.58 10.23 -0.17
CA TYR A 420 -2.06 8.86 -0.17
C TYR A 420 -2.12 8.21 1.21
N PHE A 421 -1.67 8.89 2.27
CA PHE A 421 -1.57 8.28 3.60
C PHE A 421 -2.87 7.66 4.15
N PRO A 422 -4.07 8.22 3.95
CA PRO A 422 -5.30 7.63 4.47
C PRO A 422 -5.51 6.17 4.06
N THR A 423 -5.04 5.78 2.86
CA THR A 423 -5.23 4.43 2.32
C THR A 423 -4.66 3.35 3.22
N TYR A 424 -3.57 3.66 3.94
CA TYR A 424 -2.97 2.75 4.91
C TYR A 424 -3.93 2.36 6.05
N SER A 425 -4.58 3.35 6.67
CA SER A 425 -5.52 3.08 7.77
C SER A 425 -6.83 2.50 7.28
N LEU A 426 -7.31 2.95 6.11
CA LEU A 426 -8.49 2.40 5.47
C LEU A 426 -8.30 0.91 5.13
N GLY A 427 -7.10 0.53 4.68
CA GLY A 427 -6.70 -0.85 4.47
C GLY A 427 -6.81 -1.70 5.74
N SER A 428 -6.23 -1.26 6.86
CA SER A 428 -6.35 -2.00 8.14
C SER A 428 -7.80 -2.14 8.62
N VAL A 429 -8.62 -1.10 8.49
CA VAL A 429 -10.05 -1.18 8.85
C VAL A 429 -10.77 -2.21 7.97
N MET A 430 -10.48 -2.22 6.67
CA MET A 430 -11.02 -3.22 5.77
C MET A 430 -10.50 -4.63 6.08
N ALA A 431 -9.22 -4.78 6.44
CA ALA A 431 -8.63 -6.06 6.86
C ALA A 431 -9.40 -6.67 8.04
N ALA A 432 -9.72 -5.85 9.05
CA ALA A 432 -10.51 -6.29 10.19
C ALA A 432 -11.93 -6.73 9.78
N GLN A 433 -12.59 -6.00 8.86
CA GLN A 433 -13.91 -6.39 8.33
C GLN A 433 -13.85 -7.70 7.53
N LEU A 434 -12.82 -7.89 6.71
CA LEU A 434 -12.62 -9.10 5.92
C LEU A 434 -12.33 -10.31 6.82
N TYR A 435 -11.51 -10.11 7.86
CA TYR A 435 -11.21 -11.17 8.82
C TYR A 435 -12.45 -11.55 9.64
N ASP A 436 -13.23 -10.58 10.14
CA ASP A 436 -14.51 -10.83 10.84
C ASP A 436 -15.49 -11.62 9.96
N ALA A 437 -15.63 -11.23 8.68
CA ALA A 437 -16.44 -11.96 7.72
C ALA A 437 -15.91 -13.38 7.43
N ALA A 438 -14.59 -13.57 7.42
CA ALA A 438 -13.96 -14.87 7.23
C ALA A 438 -14.16 -15.79 8.44
N ASP A 439 -14.05 -15.27 9.67
CA ASP A 439 -14.29 -16.04 10.90
C ASP A 439 -15.75 -16.53 10.97
N ASP A 440 -16.70 -15.66 10.63
CA ASP A 440 -18.12 -16.02 10.52
C ASP A 440 -18.40 -17.10 9.45
N ALA A 441 -17.66 -17.07 8.34
CA ALA A 441 -17.88 -17.97 7.21
C ALA A 441 -17.10 -19.30 7.31
N ILE A 442 -16.00 -19.35 8.07
CA ILE A 442 -15.06 -20.47 8.12
C ILE A 442 -14.99 -21.01 9.55
N ASP A 443 -15.72 -22.11 9.79
CA ASP A 443 -15.71 -22.78 11.10
C ASP A 443 -14.28 -23.08 11.59
N GLU A 444 -13.98 -22.57 12.80
CA GLU A 444 -12.71 -22.75 13.52
C GLU A 444 -11.49 -22.24 12.74
N LEU A 445 -11.57 -21.06 12.10
CA LEU A 445 -10.53 -20.45 11.28
C LEU A 445 -9.14 -20.49 11.94
N ASP A 446 -9.01 -20.00 13.18
CA ASP A 446 -7.73 -20.01 13.92
C ASP A 446 -7.20 -21.42 14.16
N ARG A 447 -8.09 -22.38 14.47
CA ARG A 447 -7.66 -23.78 14.60
C ARG A 447 -7.24 -24.37 13.27
N ARG A 448 -7.82 -23.94 12.14
CA ARG A 448 -7.38 -24.40 10.81
C ARG A 448 -5.99 -23.91 10.50
N PHE A 449 -5.63 -22.69 10.92
CA PHE A 449 -4.24 -22.26 10.90
C PHE A 449 -3.39 -23.18 11.78
N ALA A 450 -3.70 -23.35 13.07
CA ALA A 450 -2.92 -24.21 13.99
C ALA A 450 -2.78 -25.69 13.53
N LEU A 451 -3.78 -26.25 12.83
CA LEU A 451 -3.79 -27.63 12.32
C LEU A 451 -3.11 -27.80 10.95
N ALA A 452 -2.79 -26.70 10.27
CA ALA A 452 -2.15 -26.68 8.96
C ALA A 452 -0.75 -27.30 8.92
N SER A 453 -0.12 -27.53 10.07
CA SER A 453 1.08 -28.35 10.21
C SER A 453 0.95 -29.76 9.58
N SER A 454 -0.26 -30.17 9.20
CA SER A 454 -0.55 -31.47 8.57
C SER A 454 -1.14 -31.43 7.15
N THR A 455 -1.56 -30.31 6.56
CA THR A 455 -2.12 -30.24 5.19
C THR A 455 -2.09 -28.82 4.61
N ARG A 456 -1.71 -28.67 3.33
CA ARG A 456 -1.64 -27.40 2.57
C ARG A 456 -2.88 -26.53 2.80
N LEU A 457 -2.69 -25.31 3.31
CA LEU A 457 -3.74 -24.33 3.66
C LEU A 457 -4.59 -23.85 2.46
N ALA A 458 -4.17 -24.10 1.23
CA ALA A 458 -4.76 -23.50 0.04
C ALA A 458 -5.64 -24.45 -0.79
N SER A 459 -6.46 -25.29 -0.16
CA SER A 459 -7.49 -26.02 -0.92
C SER A 459 -8.66 -25.08 -1.25
N GLY A 460 -8.63 -24.48 -2.45
CA GLY A 460 -9.74 -23.93 -3.26
C GLY A 460 -10.77 -22.99 -2.60
N SER A 461 -11.47 -23.43 -1.55
CA SER A 461 -12.52 -22.67 -0.88
C SER A 461 -12.00 -21.47 -0.08
N ALA A 462 -10.86 -21.58 0.62
CA ALA A 462 -10.28 -20.47 1.38
C ALA A 462 -9.64 -19.39 0.48
N ARG A 463 -9.03 -19.81 -0.65
CA ARG A 463 -8.58 -18.88 -1.70
C ARG A 463 -9.74 -18.06 -2.26
N THR A 464 -10.94 -18.63 -2.36
CA THR A 464 -12.10 -17.96 -2.94
C THR A 464 -12.79 -16.99 -1.97
N SER A 465 -12.69 -17.20 -0.64
CA SER A 465 -13.37 -16.33 0.34
C SER A 465 -12.54 -15.11 0.75
N ILE A 466 -11.21 -15.26 0.86
CA ILE A 466 -10.31 -14.15 1.27
C ILE A 466 -9.89 -13.30 0.06
N ALA A 467 -9.73 -13.88 -1.14
CA ALA A 467 -9.30 -13.17 -2.35
C ALA A 467 -10.44 -12.45 -3.12
N THR A 468 -11.57 -12.10 -2.48
CA THR A 468 -12.75 -11.54 -3.18
C THR A 468 -12.59 -10.08 -3.65
N GLY A 469 -11.37 -9.61 -3.91
CA GLY A 469 -11.14 -8.35 -4.63
C GLY A 469 -11.76 -8.37 -6.05
N ASN A 470 -11.93 -9.55 -6.65
CA ASN A 470 -12.36 -9.70 -8.04
C ASN A 470 -13.86 -9.36 -8.29
N ASP A 471 -14.72 -9.45 -7.27
CA ASP A 471 -16.14 -9.10 -7.40
C ASP A 471 -16.39 -7.60 -7.15
N THR A 472 -15.41 -6.87 -6.61
CA THR A 472 -15.58 -5.45 -6.22
C THR A 472 -15.68 -4.52 -7.44
N ARG A 473 -14.95 -4.79 -8.53
CA ARG A 473 -15.07 -4.03 -9.79
C ARG A 473 -16.37 -4.36 -10.54
N ARG A 474 -16.91 -5.58 -10.35
CA ARG A 474 -18.14 -6.05 -10.99
C ARG A 474 -19.42 -5.57 -10.27
N ALA A 475 -19.36 -5.38 -8.95
CA ALA A 475 -20.51 -5.09 -8.10
C ALA A 475 -20.86 -3.58 -7.96
N SER A 476 -19.99 -2.66 -8.39
CA SER A 476 -20.17 -1.21 -8.23
C SER A 476 -20.88 -0.54 -9.40
#